data_AF-A0A366XVD6-F1
#
_entry.id   AF-A0A366XVD6-F1
#
_cell.length_a   1.000
_cell.length_b   1.000
_cell.length_c   1.000
_cell.angle_alpha   90.00
_cell.angle_beta   90.00
_cell.angle_gamma   90.00
#
_symmetry.space_group_name_H-M   'P 1'
#
loop_
_entity.id
_entity.type
_entity.pdbx_description
1 polymer ?
#
loop_
_entity_poly.entity_id
_entity_poly.type
_entity_poly.pdbx_seq_one_letter_code
_entity_poly.pdbx_strand_id
1 'polypeptide(L)' 'MNFTRISENGPYHTYQCQFADYTYTVIHDQERNEILDIRPSTLGGIDTIKHAFQNHLKNQNE' A
#
# COMPACT_ATOMS: atom_id res chain seq x y z
N MET A 1 -1.25 -5.82 10.18
CA MET A 1 -1.34 -4.58 9.39
C MET A 1 -2.45 -4.77 8.37
N ASN A 2 -3.40 -3.84 8.29
CA ASN A 2 -4.49 -3.93 7.33
C ASN A 2 -4.39 -2.78 6.33
N PHE A 3 -4.61 -3.06 5.05
CA PHE A 3 -4.61 -2.06 3.98
C PHE A 3 -6.06 -1.73 3.62
N THR A 4 -6.45 -0.49 3.83
CA THR A 4 -7.78 0.00 3.49
C THR A 4 -7.69 0.84 2.23
N ARG A 5 -8.42 0.48 1.18
CA ARG A 5 -8.50 1.30 -0.04
C ARG A 5 -9.30 2.56 0.27
N ILE A 6 -8.70 3.73 0.07
CA ILE A 6 -9.30 5.04 0.37
C ILE A 6 -9.67 5.84 -0.89
N SER A 7 -9.05 5.52 -2.03
CA SER A 7 -9.33 6.19 -3.32
C SER A 7 -9.05 5.26 -4.49
N GLU A 8 -9.77 5.48 -5.57
CA GLU A 8 -9.62 4.79 -6.86
C GLU A 8 -9.68 5.86 -7.96
N ASN A 9 -8.66 5.89 -8.82
CA ASN A 9 -8.59 6.80 -9.97
C ASN A 9 -8.10 6.03 -11.19
N GLY A 10 -9.04 5.46 -11.95
CA GLY A 10 -8.73 4.55 -13.04
C GLY A 10 -7.97 3.31 -12.53
N PRO A 11 -6.83 2.93 -13.13
CA PRO A 11 -6.05 1.78 -12.68
C PRO A 11 -5.29 2.04 -11.37
N TYR A 12 -5.29 3.28 -10.86
CA TYR A 12 -4.54 3.66 -9.68
C TYR A 12 -5.41 3.56 -8.42
N HIS A 13 -5.06 2.65 -7.53
CA HIS A 13 -5.68 2.49 -6.24
C HIS A 13 -4.78 3.08 -5.14
N THR A 14 -5.38 3.85 -4.25
CA THR A 14 -4.70 4.37 -3.07
C THR A 14 -5.16 3.61 -1.84
N TYR A 15 -4.21 3.04 -1.11
CA TYR A 15 -4.43 2.34 0.14
C TYR A 15 -3.82 3.09 1.31
N GLN A 16 -4.44 2.97 2.47
CA GLN A 16 -3.93 3.49 3.71
C GLN A 16 -3.77 2.35 4.71
N CYS A 17 -2.65 2.33 5.42
CA CYS A 17 -2.40 1.39 6.50
C CYS A 17 -1.73 2.09 7.68
N GLN A 18 -1.90 1.52 8.87
CA GLN A 18 -1.18 1.94 10.08
C GLN A 18 -0.11 0.90 10.43
N PHE A 19 1.08 1.39 10.76
CA PHE A 19 2.18 0.61 11.27
C PHE A 19 2.86 1.37 12.41
N ALA A 20 2.94 0.74 13.58
CA ALA A 20 3.22 1.42 14.84
C ALA A 20 2.30 2.65 15.01
N ASP A 21 2.85 3.81 15.34
CA ASP A 21 2.13 5.08 15.50
C ASP A 21 2.01 5.90 14.19
N TYR A 22 2.37 5.31 13.05
CA TYR A 22 2.44 6.03 11.77
C TYR A 22 1.42 5.53 10.76
N THR A 23 0.91 6.49 9.97
CA THR A 23 0.03 6.21 8.84
C THR A 23 0.85 6.25 7.55
N TYR A 24 0.61 5.28 6.68
CA TYR A 24 1.27 5.16 5.38
C TYR A 24 0.22 5.15 4.29
N THR A 25 0.51 5.86 3.20
CA THR A 25 -0.30 5.86 1.98
C THR A 25 0.47 5.11 0.90
N VAL A 26 -0.16 4.10 0.30
CA VAL A 26 0.40 3.30 -0.78
C VAL A 26 -0.39 3.60 -2.05
N ILE A 27 0.32 3.98 -3.12
CA ILE A 27 -0.25 4.17 -4.45
C ILE A 27 0.12 2.95 -5.28
N HIS A 28 -0.89 2.25 -5.78
CA HIS A 28 -0.78 0.99 -6.49
C HIS A 28 -1.40 1.09 -7.88
N ASP A 29 -0.66 0.68 -8.91
CA ASP A 29 -1.17 0.42 -10.25
C ASP A 29 -1.73 -1.01 -10.30
N GLN A 30 -3.05 -1.12 -10.35
CA GLN A 30 -3.76 -2.41 -10.32
C GLN A 30 -3.63 -3.19 -11.64
N GLU A 31 -3.43 -2.53 -12.78
CA GLU A 31 -3.25 -3.21 -14.07
C GLU A 31 -1.86 -3.82 -14.17
N ARG A 32 -0.84 -3.10 -13.69
CA ARG A 32 0.56 -3.56 -13.69
C ARG A 32 0.93 -4.37 -12.44
N ASN A 33 0.05 -4.39 -11.45
CA ASN A 33 0.27 -4.98 -10.13
C ASN A 33 1.55 -4.44 -9.47
N GLU A 34 1.77 -3.12 -9.59
CA GLU A 34 3.00 -2.44 -9.21
C GLU A 34 2.75 -1.33 -8.18
N ILE A 35 3.62 -1.24 -7.18
CA ILE A 35 3.59 -0.13 -6.21
C ILE A 35 4.31 1.07 -6.84
N LEU A 36 3.56 2.14 -7.10
CA LEU A 36 4.09 3.37 -7.69
C LEU A 36 4.77 4.26 -6.65
N ASP A 37 4.17 4.36 -5.46
CA ASP A 37 4.67 5.25 -4.41
C ASP A 37 4.23 4.75 -3.03
N ILE A 38 5.05 5.03 -2.02
CA ILE A 38 4.72 4.81 -0.61
C ILE A 38 5.10 6.07 0.13
N ARG A 39 4.09 6.78 0.64
CA ARG A 39 4.28 8.02 1.40
C ARG A 39 4.08 7.74 2.87
N PRO A 40 5.14 7.78 3.69
CA PRO A 40 4.98 7.60 5.11
C PRO A 40 4.75 8.94 5.82
N SER A 41 4.18 8.90 7.03
CA SER A 41 4.31 10.03 7.96
C SER A 41 5.74 10.17 8.54
N THR A 42 6.62 9.16 8.43
CA THR A 42 8.04 9.20 8.86
C THR A 42 8.97 8.35 7.98
N LEU A 43 10.29 8.62 7.98
CA LEU A 43 11.25 7.93 7.10
C LEU A 43 11.47 6.42 7.40
N GLY A 44 10.91 5.88 8.49
CA GLY A 44 11.10 4.48 8.87
C GLY A 44 10.05 3.54 8.28
N GLY A 45 10.40 2.26 8.08
CA GLY A 45 9.43 1.18 7.83
C GLY A 45 8.91 1.04 6.39
N ILE A 46 9.38 1.84 5.42
CA ILE A 46 8.92 1.80 4.02
C ILE A 46 9.09 0.39 3.41
N ASP A 47 10.25 -0.26 3.58
CA ASP A 47 10.49 -1.63 3.10
C ASP A 47 9.51 -2.64 3.71
N THR A 48 9.18 -2.49 5.00
CA THR A 48 8.19 -3.33 5.68
C THR A 48 6.80 -3.13 5.10
N ILE A 49 6.38 -1.89 4.85
CA ILE A 49 5.09 -1.59 4.21
C ILE A 49 5.05 -2.17 2.81
N LYS A 50 6.11 -2.00 2.03
CA LYS A 50 6.22 -2.53 0.67
C LYS A 50 6.03 -4.05 0.66
N HIS A 51 6.76 -4.76 1.50
CA HIS A 51 6.67 -6.22 1.61
C HIS A 51 5.28 -6.67 2.08
N ALA A 52 4.72 -6.00 3.11
CA ALA A 52 3.38 -6.30 3.62
C ALA A 52 2.29 -6.07 2.56
N PHE A 53 2.40 -5.00 1.77
CA PHE A 53 1.45 -4.69 0.70
C PHE A 53 1.56 -5.69 -0.46
N GLN A 54 2.78 -6.06 -0.86
CA GLN A 54 2.97 -7.12 -1.86
C GLN A 54 2.34 -8.45 -1.42
N ASN A 55 2.44 -8.81 -0.14
CA ASN A 55 1.77 -10.00 0.38
C ASN A 55 0.24 -9.83 0.38
N HIS A 56 -0.28 -8.65 0.74
CA HIS A 56 -1.70 -8.35 0.67
C HIS A 56 -2.27 -8.56 -0.76
N LEU A 57 -1.57 -8.07 -1.79
CA LEU A 57 -1.97 -8.27 -3.19
C LEU A 57 -1.99 -9.74 -3.59
N LYS A 58 -1.01 -10.54 -3.15
CA LYS A 58 -0.97 -11.99 -3.43
C LYS A 58 -2.19 -12.73 -2.86
N ASN A 59 -2.55 -12.42 -1.61
CA ASN A 59 -3.71 -13.06 -0.95
C ASN A 59 -5.07 -12.61 -1.50
N GLN A 60 -5.14 -11.52 -2.27
CA GLN A 60 -6.38 -11.07 -2.94
C GLN A 60 -6.60 -11.76 -4.30
N ASN A 61 -5.56 -12.38 -4.86
CA ASN A 61 -5.57 -13.02 -6.17
C ASN A 61 -5.69 -14.56 -6.11
N GLU A 62 -5.74 -15.15 -4.91
CA GLU A 62 -6.08 -16.56 -4.64
C GLU A 62 -7.56 -16.68 -4.22
#